data_AF-A0A8J8DYZ9-F1
#
_entry.id   AF-A0A8J8DYZ9-F1
#
_cell.length_a   1.000
_cell.length_b   1.000
_cell.length_c   1.000
_cell.angle_alpha   90.00
_cell.angle_beta   90.00
_cell.angle_gamma   90.00
#
_symmetry.space_group_name_H-M   'P 1'
#
loop_
_entity.id
_entity.type
_entity.pdbx_description
1 polymer ?
#
loop_
_entity_poly.entity_id
_entity_poly.type
_entity_poly.pdbx_seq_one_letter_code
_entity_poly.pdbx_strand_id
1 'polypeptide(L)'
;MVDMSNVKLRIENIVASVDLFTQLNLEKVIEICPNSKYNPEEFPGIICRFEEPKVALLIFSSGKLVVTGAKSVEDIERAVNKLIQMLKRIGAKFQRAPQIDIQNMVFSGDIGMEFNLDAVALSLPNCEYEPEQFPGVIYRVKEPRAVILLFSSGKIVCSGAKSEHDAWEAVRKLLRELEKYGLIEEEEEW
;
A
#
# COMPACT_ATOMS: atom_id res chain seq x y z
N MET A 1 17.22 -21.37 9.17
CA MET A 1 16.57 -20.05 8.97
C MET A 1 15.79 -20.17 7.67
N VAL A 2 14.52 -19.76 7.59
CA VAL A 2 13.76 -19.85 6.33
C VAL A 2 14.48 -19.18 5.18
N ASP A 3 14.63 -19.89 4.06
CA ASP A 3 15.20 -19.35 2.84
C ASP A 3 14.28 -18.27 2.23
N MET A 4 14.90 -17.13 1.91
CA MET A 4 14.27 -15.97 1.30
C MET A 4 14.92 -15.61 -0.05
N SER A 5 15.90 -16.40 -0.51
CA SER A 5 16.77 -16.10 -1.65
C SER A 5 15.98 -15.92 -2.95
N ASN A 6 14.91 -16.70 -3.12
CA ASN A 6 14.06 -16.69 -4.32
C ASN A 6 12.87 -15.74 -4.21
N VAL A 7 12.59 -15.22 -3.01
CA VAL A 7 11.42 -14.35 -2.77
C VAL A 7 11.67 -12.98 -3.39
N LYS A 8 10.70 -12.49 -4.16
CA LYS A 8 10.73 -11.16 -4.76
C LYS A 8 9.50 -10.37 -4.36
N LEU A 9 9.69 -9.14 -3.89
CA LEU A 9 8.61 -8.18 -3.63
C LEU A 9 8.77 -6.92 -4.49
N ARG A 10 7.66 -6.40 -4.98
CA ARG A 10 7.58 -5.15 -5.75
C ARG A 10 6.43 -4.30 -5.21
N ILE A 11 6.69 -3.03 -4.96
CA ILE A 11 5.65 -2.05 -4.60
C ILE A 11 4.70 -1.85 -5.78
N GLU A 12 3.41 -2.03 -5.53
CA GLU A 12 2.34 -1.71 -6.48
C GLU A 12 1.65 -0.40 -6.16
N ASN A 13 1.52 -0.08 -4.88
CA ASN A 13 0.83 1.13 -4.43
C ASN A 13 1.29 1.55 -3.04
N ILE A 14 1.39 2.86 -2.83
CA ILE A 14 1.58 3.48 -1.52
C ILE A 14 0.45 4.49 -1.31
N VAL A 15 -0.17 4.41 -0.13
CA VAL A 15 -1.14 5.36 0.37
C VAL A 15 -0.53 6.13 1.52
N ALA A 16 -0.54 7.45 1.43
CA ALA A 16 -0.06 8.34 2.48
C ALA A 16 -1.12 9.36 2.86
N SER A 17 -1.18 9.70 4.14
CA SER A 17 -1.86 10.89 4.61
C SER A 17 -0.84 12.01 4.74
N VAL A 18 -1.26 13.23 4.43
CA VAL A 18 -0.40 14.40 4.53
C VAL A 18 -1.14 15.49 5.30
N ASP A 19 -0.45 16.20 6.18
CA ASP A 19 -0.97 17.43 6.81
C ASP A 19 -0.15 18.63 6.32
N LEU A 20 -0.81 19.56 5.62
CA LEU A 20 -0.19 20.80 5.16
C LEU A 20 -0.15 21.88 6.25
N PHE A 21 -0.80 21.67 7.39
CA PHE A 21 -0.92 22.62 8.49
C PHE A 21 -1.44 24.00 8.05
N THR A 22 -2.39 24.02 7.11
CA THR A 22 -3.08 25.23 6.65
C THR A 22 -4.50 24.91 6.20
N GLN A 23 -5.46 25.78 6.52
CA GLN A 23 -6.80 25.67 5.93
C GLN A 23 -6.76 26.02 4.44
N LEU A 24 -7.61 25.33 3.68
CA LEU A 24 -7.73 25.49 2.23
C LEU A 24 -9.16 25.90 1.86
N ASN A 25 -9.27 26.91 1.00
CA ASN A 25 -10.53 27.22 0.33
C ASN A 25 -10.64 26.32 -0.91
N LEU A 26 -11.46 25.27 -0.83
CA LEU A 26 -11.59 24.27 -1.88
C LEU A 26 -12.12 24.85 -3.20
N GLU A 27 -12.94 25.90 -3.16
CA GLU A 27 -13.42 26.58 -4.37
C GLU A 27 -12.28 27.24 -5.15
N LYS A 28 -11.25 27.75 -4.46
CA LYS A 28 -10.05 28.27 -5.12
C LYS A 28 -9.09 27.15 -5.55
N VAL A 29 -9.05 26.05 -4.81
CA VAL A 29 -8.13 24.95 -5.08
C VAL A 29 -8.54 24.16 -6.32
N ILE A 30 -9.83 23.98 -6.58
CA ILE A 30 -10.30 23.24 -7.76
C ILE A 30 -9.91 23.95 -9.07
N GLU A 31 -9.91 25.29 -9.08
CA GLU A 31 -9.56 26.10 -10.26
C GLU A 31 -8.11 25.88 -10.73
N ILE A 32 -7.21 25.55 -9.81
CA ILE A 32 -5.80 25.33 -10.12
C ILE A 32 -5.44 23.85 -10.28
N CYS A 33 -6.26 22.93 -9.78
CA CYS A 33 -5.97 21.50 -9.77
C CYS A 33 -6.33 20.84 -11.11
N PRO A 34 -5.38 20.20 -11.81
CA PRO A 34 -5.65 19.51 -13.05
C PRO A 34 -6.56 18.29 -12.81
N ASN A 35 -7.38 17.99 -13.82
CA ASN A 35 -8.23 16.79 -13.85
C ASN A 35 -9.01 16.58 -12.53
N SER A 36 -9.49 17.68 -11.94
CA SER A 36 -10.07 17.69 -10.61
C SER A 36 -11.59 17.59 -10.63
N LYS A 37 -12.16 16.99 -9.58
CA LYS A 37 -13.60 16.91 -9.34
C LYS A 37 -13.88 17.29 -7.89
N TYR A 38 -14.96 18.03 -7.67
CA TYR A 38 -15.41 18.40 -6.34
C TYR A 38 -16.93 18.43 -6.34
N ASN A 39 -17.54 17.56 -5.53
CA ASN A 39 -18.96 17.57 -5.25
C ASN A 39 -19.13 17.30 -3.75
N PRO A 40 -19.27 18.33 -2.90
CA PRO A 40 -19.32 18.17 -1.46
C PRO A 40 -20.54 17.38 -0.95
N GLU A 41 -21.59 17.24 -1.77
CA GLU A 41 -22.75 16.39 -1.44
C GLU A 41 -22.43 14.89 -1.52
N GLU A 42 -21.49 14.52 -2.42
CA GLU A 42 -21.05 13.12 -2.59
C GLU A 42 -19.77 12.83 -1.78
N PHE A 43 -18.82 13.76 -1.78
CA PHE A 43 -17.52 13.59 -1.11
C PHE A 43 -16.93 14.94 -0.66
N PRO A 44 -16.50 15.07 0.62
CA PRO A 44 -16.13 16.37 1.20
C PRO A 44 -14.78 16.95 0.74
N GLY A 45 -14.04 16.25 -0.12
CA GLY A 45 -12.73 16.68 -0.62
C GLY A 45 -12.68 16.84 -2.14
N ILE A 46 -11.67 17.54 -2.63
CA ILE A 46 -11.36 17.58 -4.06
C ILE A 46 -10.62 16.30 -4.42
N ILE A 47 -11.07 15.64 -5.48
CA ILE A 47 -10.34 14.54 -6.11
C ILE A 47 -9.52 15.14 -7.25
N CYS A 48 -8.20 15.28 -7.07
CA CYS A 48 -7.27 15.75 -8.08
C CYS A 48 -6.42 14.59 -8.60
N ARG A 49 -6.14 14.56 -9.91
CA ARG A 49 -5.29 13.52 -10.52
C ARG A 49 -4.10 14.14 -11.21
N PHE A 50 -2.91 13.75 -10.77
CA PHE A 50 -1.66 14.08 -11.45
C PHE A 50 -1.26 12.96 -12.40
N GLU A 51 -0.72 13.34 -13.55
CA GLU A 51 -0.15 12.38 -14.52
C GLU A 51 1.32 12.09 -14.22
N GLU A 52 2.05 13.08 -13.71
CA GLU A 52 3.47 12.95 -13.33
C GLU A 52 3.75 13.67 -12.00
N PRO A 53 4.08 12.91 -10.93
CA PRO A 53 3.92 11.45 -10.82
C PRO A 53 2.44 11.04 -10.95
N LYS A 54 2.17 9.81 -11.42
CA LYS A 54 0.81 9.31 -11.64
C LYS A 54 0.14 8.96 -10.33
N VAL A 55 -0.52 9.95 -9.71
CA VAL A 55 -1.16 9.81 -8.39
C VAL A 55 -2.53 10.48 -8.34
N ALA A 56 -3.38 10.04 -7.42
CA ALA A 56 -4.59 10.73 -7.03
C ALA A 56 -4.41 11.39 -5.66
N LEU A 57 -4.83 12.65 -5.54
CA LEU A 57 -4.87 13.40 -4.30
C LEU A 57 -6.32 13.65 -3.90
N LEU A 58 -6.65 13.33 -2.66
CA LEU A 58 -7.89 13.74 -2.01
C LEU A 58 -7.56 14.91 -1.10
N ILE A 59 -8.06 16.10 -1.42
CA ILE A 59 -7.68 17.36 -0.76
C ILE A 59 -8.85 17.85 0.08
N PHE A 60 -8.65 18.02 1.38
CA PHE A 60 -9.70 18.46 2.31
C PHE A 60 -9.49 19.92 2.74
N SER A 61 -10.59 20.61 3.08
CA SER A 61 -10.57 22.02 3.52
C SER A 61 -9.73 22.25 4.78
N SER A 62 -9.50 21.20 5.58
CA SER A 62 -8.64 21.21 6.75
C SER A 62 -7.14 21.35 6.45
N GLY A 63 -6.73 21.16 5.19
CA GLY A 63 -5.31 21.05 4.81
C GLY A 63 -4.76 19.63 4.86
N LYS A 64 -5.56 18.66 5.31
CA LYS A 64 -5.21 17.25 5.20
C LYS A 64 -5.37 16.78 3.76
N LEU A 65 -4.52 15.84 3.37
CA LEU A 65 -4.53 15.20 2.06
C LEU A 65 -4.44 13.68 2.23
N VAL A 66 -4.99 12.95 1.27
CA VAL A 66 -4.63 11.55 1.03
C VAL A 66 -4.01 11.45 -0.36
N VAL A 67 -2.84 10.84 -0.46
CA VAL A 67 -2.16 10.54 -1.74
C VAL A 67 -2.20 9.04 -1.96
N THR A 68 -2.62 8.60 -3.14
CA THR A 68 -2.69 7.18 -3.54
C THR A 68 -2.26 7.00 -4.98
N GLY A 69 -1.82 5.79 -5.34
CA GLY A 69 -1.33 5.42 -6.67
C GLY A 69 0.19 5.55 -6.84
N ALA A 70 0.90 6.05 -5.82
CA ALA A 70 2.35 6.22 -5.85
C ALA A 70 3.06 4.86 -5.82
N LYS A 71 4.20 4.74 -6.51
CA LYS A 71 5.04 3.52 -6.49
C LYS A 71 6.32 3.67 -5.68
N SER A 72 6.59 4.89 -5.20
CA SER A 72 7.70 5.18 -4.30
C SER A 72 7.35 6.33 -3.35
N VAL A 73 8.13 6.50 -2.28
CA VAL A 73 7.94 7.61 -1.34
C VAL A 73 8.26 8.95 -2.03
N GLU A 74 9.25 8.95 -2.92
CA GLU A 74 9.64 10.13 -3.72
C GLU A 74 8.50 10.60 -4.63
N ASP A 75 7.67 9.70 -5.17
CA ASP A 75 6.47 10.08 -5.92
C ASP A 75 5.50 10.89 -5.04
N ILE A 76 5.31 10.48 -3.79
CA ILE A 76 4.44 11.19 -2.85
C ILE A 76 5.02 12.57 -2.55
N GLU A 77 6.31 12.65 -2.24
CA GLU A 77 7.00 13.91 -1.96
C GLU A 77 6.93 14.87 -3.15
N ARG A 78 7.16 14.37 -4.37
CA ARG A 78 7.03 15.17 -5.60
C ARG A 78 5.61 15.67 -5.81
N ALA A 79 4.59 14.83 -5.60
CA ALA A 79 3.19 15.21 -5.71
C ALA A 79 2.81 16.29 -4.68
N VAL A 80 3.19 16.10 -3.42
CA VAL A 80 2.93 17.07 -2.33
C VAL A 80 3.60 18.40 -2.63
N ASN A 81 4.87 18.38 -3.04
CA ASN A 81 5.60 19.60 -3.41
C ASN A 81 4.95 20.32 -4.59
N LYS A 82 4.52 19.59 -5.63
CA LYS A 82 3.80 20.16 -6.78
C LYS A 82 2.51 20.84 -6.35
N LEU A 83 1.71 20.20 -5.50
CA LEU A 83 0.49 20.78 -4.95
C LEU A 83 0.80 22.05 -4.13
N ILE A 84 1.81 22.02 -3.25
CA ILE A 84 2.21 23.19 -2.46
C ILE A 84 2.57 24.38 -3.36
N GLN A 85 3.31 24.15 -4.45
CA GLN A 85 3.65 25.23 -5.40
C GLN A 85 2.41 25.82 -6.08
N MET A 86 1.41 24.99 -6.40
CA MET A 86 0.14 25.45 -6.96
C MET A 86 -0.64 26.27 -5.94
N LEU A 87 -0.75 25.78 -4.70
CA LEU A 87 -1.42 26.47 -3.60
C LEU A 87 -0.78 27.83 -3.26
N LYS A 88 0.55 27.95 -3.35
CA LYS A 88 1.24 29.23 -3.18
C LYS A 88 0.81 30.29 -4.21
N ARG A 89 0.46 29.90 -5.44
CA ARG A 89 0.01 30.83 -6.50
C ARG A 89 -1.33 31.48 -6.18
N ILE A 90 -2.17 30.82 -5.38
CA ILE A 90 -3.45 31.37 -4.91
C ILE A 90 -3.35 31.99 -3.51
N GLY A 91 -2.13 32.22 -3.03
CA GLY A 91 -1.86 32.94 -1.78
C GLY A 91 -1.90 32.09 -0.50
N ALA A 92 -1.90 30.75 -0.60
CA ALA A 92 -1.83 29.89 0.57
C ALA A 92 -0.49 30.06 1.30
N LYS A 93 -0.53 30.18 2.63
CA LYS A 93 0.63 30.31 3.50
C LYS A 93 0.76 29.07 4.37
N PHE A 94 1.98 28.53 4.45
CA PHE A 94 2.27 27.31 5.20
C PHE A 94 3.07 27.68 6.45
N GLN A 95 2.61 27.23 7.61
CA GLN A 95 3.27 27.53 8.90
C GLN A 95 4.52 26.67 9.13
N ARG A 96 4.54 25.47 8.55
CA ARG A 96 5.61 24.48 8.68
C ARG A 96 5.66 23.58 7.45
N ALA A 97 6.69 22.73 7.38
CA ALA A 97 6.79 21.71 6.34
C ALA A 97 5.63 20.71 6.43
N PRO A 98 5.16 20.15 5.30
CA PRO A 98 4.13 19.13 5.31
C PRO A 98 4.61 17.89 6.08
N GLN A 99 3.72 17.30 6.88
CA GLN A 99 3.97 16.00 7.50
C GLN A 99 3.38 14.91 6.60
N ILE A 100 4.19 13.91 6.22
CA ILE A 100 3.77 12.79 5.37
C ILE A 100 3.84 11.51 6.23
N ASP A 101 2.72 10.82 6.34
CA ASP A 101 2.62 9.56 7.08
C ASP A 101 2.13 8.45 6.14
N ILE A 102 2.93 7.40 5.98
CA ILE A 102 2.53 6.22 5.20
C ILE A 102 1.45 5.47 5.96
N GLN A 103 0.30 5.28 5.31
CA GLN A 103 -0.85 4.61 5.89
C GLN A 103 -0.93 3.15 5.46
N ASN A 104 -0.53 2.85 4.23
CA ASN A 104 -0.58 1.51 3.67
C ASN A 104 0.34 1.39 2.46
N MET A 105 1.03 0.25 2.34
CA MET A 105 1.76 -0.17 1.15
C MET A 105 1.17 -1.49 0.66
N VAL A 106 1.10 -1.65 -0.66
CA VAL A 106 0.68 -2.87 -1.34
C VAL A 106 1.84 -3.37 -2.17
N PHE A 107 2.17 -4.64 -2.01
CA PHE A 107 3.23 -5.33 -2.72
C PHE A 107 2.66 -6.48 -3.51
N SER A 108 3.14 -6.67 -4.72
CA SER A 108 3.06 -7.96 -5.41
C SER A 108 4.38 -8.69 -5.22
N GLY A 109 4.35 -10.01 -5.34
CA GLY A 109 5.56 -10.80 -5.21
C GLY A 109 5.43 -12.20 -5.75
N ASP A 110 6.54 -12.93 -5.64
CA ASP A 110 6.67 -14.32 -6.02
C ASP A 110 7.55 -15.03 -4.99
N ILE A 111 7.06 -16.13 -4.42
CA ILE A 111 7.83 -16.97 -3.50
C ILE A 111 8.82 -17.85 -4.26
N GLY A 112 8.58 -18.12 -5.56
CA GLY A 112 9.46 -18.92 -6.40
C GLY A 112 9.14 -20.42 -6.44
N MET A 113 7.99 -20.84 -5.91
CA MET A 113 7.51 -22.23 -5.95
C MET A 113 5.98 -22.31 -5.97
N GLU A 114 5.44 -23.42 -6.46
CA GLU A 114 3.99 -23.65 -6.50
C GLU A 114 3.46 -24.28 -5.21
N PHE A 115 2.17 -24.07 -4.94
CA PHE A 115 1.49 -24.51 -3.73
C PHE A 115 0.20 -25.25 -4.05
N ASN A 116 -0.01 -26.39 -3.37
CA ASN A 116 -1.33 -27.00 -3.24
C ASN A 116 -2.12 -26.22 -2.18
N LEU A 117 -3.01 -25.33 -2.63
CA LEU A 117 -3.76 -24.44 -1.72
C LEU A 117 -4.71 -25.19 -0.79
N ASP A 118 -5.25 -26.35 -1.20
CA ASP A 118 -6.08 -27.18 -0.33
C ASP A 118 -5.26 -27.71 0.86
N ALA A 119 -4.03 -28.17 0.60
CA ALA A 119 -3.12 -28.64 1.64
C ALA A 119 -2.66 -27.48 2.55
N VAL A 120 -2.39 -26.30 1.98
CA VAL A 120 -2.07 -25.09 2.74
C VAL A 120 -3.24 -24.73 3.65
N ALA A 121 -4.46 -24.67 3.12
CA ALA A 121 -5.65 -24.28 3.89
C ALA A 121 -5.96 -25.23 5.05
N LEU A 122 -5.72 -26.53 4.85
CA LEU A 122 -5.93 -27.54 5.88
C LEU A 122 -4.92 -27.42 7.04
N SER A 123 -3.70 -26.97 6.76
CA SER A 123 -2.58 -27.04 7.69
C SER A 123 -2.21 -25.69 8.32
N LEU A 124 -2.33 -24.60 7.56
CA LEU A 124 -1.88 -23.26 7.94
C LEU A 124 -2.94 -22.56 8.82
N PRO A 125 -2.63 -22.21 10.08
CA PRO A 125 -3.56 -21.50 10.94
C PRO A 125 -3.74 -20.05 10.50
N ASN A 126 -4.88 -19.45 10.85
CA ASN A 126 -5.21 -18.06 10.52
C ASN A 126 -5.23 -17.77 9.01
N CYS A 127 -5.60 -18.76 8.21
CA CYS A 127 -5.86 -18.59 6.79
C CYS A 127 -7.33 -18.86 6.44
N GLU A 128 -7.80 -18.25 5.36
CA GLU A 128 -9.12 -18.45 4.78
C GLU A 128 -8.94 -18.86 3.31
N TYR A 129 -9.63 -19.91 2.85
CA TYR A 129 -9.57 -20.36 1.47
C TYR A 129 -10.94 -20.89 1.03
N GLU A 130 -11.56 -20.16 0.11
CA GLU A 130 -12.88 -20.47 -0.46
C GLU A 130 -12.76 -20.31 -1.99
N PRO A 131 -12.27 -21.33 -2.72
CA PRO A 131 -11.88 -21.19 -4.13
C PRO A 131 -13.02 -20.76 -5.06
N GLU A 132 -14.26 -21.08 -4.70
CA GLU A 132 -15.47 -20.65 -5.42
C GLU A 132 -15.73 -19.13 -5.31
N GLN A 133 -15.22 -18.49 -4.25
CA GLN A 133 -15.34 -17.04 -4.03
C GLN A 133 -14.06 -16.28 -4.41
N PHE A 134 -12.89 -16.85 -4.11
CA PHE A 134 -11.60 -16.22 -4.36
C PHE A 134 -10.49 -17.27 -4.55
N PRO A 135 -9.66 -17.18 -5.61
CA PRO A 135 -8.73 -18.24 -5.99
C PRO A 135 -7.44 -18.32 -5.17
N GLY A 136 -7.29 -17.55 -4.10
CA GLY A 136 -6.08 -17.51 -3.28
C GLY A 136 -6.35 -17.72 -1.79
N VAL A 137 -5.36 -18.22 -1.07
CA VAL A 137 -5.39 -18.29 0.39
C VAL A 137 -5.19 -16.90 0.96
N ILE A 138 -6.08 -16.47 1.86
CA ILE A 138 -5.98 -15.21 2.58
C ILE A 138 -5.33 -15.51 3.94
N TYR A 139 -4.06 -15.14 4.10
CA TYR A 139 -3.31 -15.31 5.34
C TYR A 139 -3.17 -13.98 6.09
N ARG A 140 -3.52 -13.98 7.39
CA ARG A 140 -3.50 -12.75 8.21
C ARG A 140 -2.33 -12.77 9.20
N VAL A 141 -1.40 -11.83 9.03
CA VAL A 141 -0.27 -11.61 9.93
C VAL A 141 -0.68 -10.60 11.00
N LYS A 142 -0.57 -10.97 12.28
CA LYS A 142 -0.93 -10.09 13.40
C LYS A 142 0.09 -8.98 13.63
N GLU A 143 1.37 -9.33 13.58
CA GLU A 143 2.49 -8.43 13.81
C GLU A 143 3.63 -8.82 12.86
N PRO A 144 4.16 -7.91 12.02
CA PRO A 144 3.52 -6.65 11.66
C PRO A 144 2.13 -6.92 11.04
N ARG A 145 1.19 -5.99 11.25
CA ARG A 145 -0.19 -6.18 10.78
C ARG A 145 -0.22 -6.16 9.25
N ALA A 146 -0.49 -7.29 8.63
CA ALA A 146 -0.58 -7.43 7.18
C ALA A 146 -1.55 -8.54 6.77
N VAL A 147 -1.99 -8.50 5.53
CA VAL A 147 -2.74 -9.57 4.87
C VAL A 147 -1.97 -9.99 3.62
N ILE A 148 -1.69 -11.28 3.51
CA ILE A 148 -1.03 -11.89 2.35
C ILE A 148 -2.05 -12.75 1.61
N LEU A 149 -2.21 -12.49 0.32
CA LEU A 149 -2.93 -13.36 -0.58
C LEU A 149 -1.91 -14.28 -1.25
N LEU A 150 -2.03 -15.58 -1.07
CA LEU A 150 -1.16 -16.60 -1.68
C LEU A 150 -1.91 -17.35 -2.77
N PHE A 151 -1.34 -17.41 -3.96
CA PHE A 151 -1.91 -18.14 -5.10
C PHE A 151 -1.13 -19.44 -5.35
N SER A 152 -1.78 -20.41 -6.01
CA SER A 152 -1.18 -21.72 -6.33
C SER A 152 0.13 -21.60 -7.10
N SER A 153 0.27 -20.55 -7.92
CA SER A 153 1.51 -20.24 -8.66
C SER A 153 2.70 -19.76 -7.80
N GLY A 154 2.54 -19.60 -6.47
CA GLY A 154 3.57 -18.99 -5.61
C GLY A 154 3.56 -17.46 -5.60
N LYS A 155 2.76 -16.84 -6.48
CA LYS A 155 2.54 -15.40 -6.46
C LYS A 155 1.86 -14.99 -5.18
N ILE A 156 2.23 -13.81 -4.70
CA ILE A 156 1.66 -13.21 -3.51
C ILE A 156 1.25 -11.75 -3.72
N VAL A 157 0.25 -11.31 -2.96
CA VAL A 157 -0.04 -9.90 -2.74
C VAL A 157 0.00 -9.63 -1.25
N CYS A 158 0.88 -8.74 -0.80
CA CYS A 158 0.98 -8.34 0.61
C CYS A 158 0.44 -6.91 0.76
N SER A 159 -0.51 -6.71 1.68
CA SER A 159 -1.14 -5.41 1.96
C SER A 159 -1.26 -5.16 3.46
N GLY A 160 -1.37 -3.89 3.87
CA GLY A 160 -1.51 -3.48 5.27
C GLY A 160 -0.21 -3.03 5.93
N ALA A 161 0.94 -3.42 5.38
CA ALA A 161 2.26 -2.97 5.84
C ALA A 161 2.44 -1.46 5.64
N LYS A 162 3.19 -0.81 6.54
CA LYS A 162 3.51 0.63 6.45
C LYS A 162 4.94 0.92 6.02
N SER A 163 5.75 -0.13 5.86
CA SER A 163 7.12 -0.06 5.36
C SER A 163 7.45 -1.31 4.54
N GLU A 164 8.49 -1.22 3.71
CA GLU A 164 9.02 -2.40 3.02
C GLU A 164 9.52 -3.45 4.00
N HIS A 165 10.15 -3.03 5.10
CA HIS A 165 10.63 -3.92 6.14
C HIS A 165 9.51 -4.77 6.73
N ASP A 166 8.38 -4.14 7.09
CA ASP A 166 7.23 -4.84 7.64
C ASP A 166 6.64 -5.86 6.64
N ALA A 167 6.61 -5.51 5.35
CA ALA A 167 6.13 -6.42 4.30
C ALA A 167 7.05 -7.65 4.16
N TRP A 168 8.37 -7.44 4.15
CA TRP A 168 9.35 -8.53 4.13
C TRP A 168 9.25 -9.41 5.39
N GLU A 169 9.04 -8.82 6.57
CA GLU A 169 8.86 -9.58 7.80
C GLU A 169 7.55 -10.39 7.78
N ALA A 170 6.46 -9.81 7.27
CA ALA A 170 5.18 -10.51 7.11
C ALA A 170 5.33 -11.74 6.20
N VAL A 171 6.01 -11.59 5.06
CA VAL A 171 6.26 -12.71 4.13
C VAL A 171 7.17 -13.75 4.76
N ARG A 172 8.21 -13.34 5.50
CA ARG A 172 9.05 -14.25 6.26
C ARG A 172 8.26 -15.07 7.29
N LYS A 173 7.27 -14.46 7.96
CA LYS A 173 6.39 -15.16 8.92
C LYS A 173 5.49 -16.19 8.23
N LEU A 174 4.94 -15.86 7.06
CA LEU A 174 4.21 -16.83 6.25
C LEU A 174 5.10 -18.05 5.91
N LEU A 175 6.30 -17.81 5.37
CA LEU A 175 7.19 -18.90 4.96
C LEU A 175 7.64 -19.78 6.14
N ARG A 176 7.86 -19.19 7.33
CA ARG A 176 8.12 -19.96 8.57
C ARG A 176 6.99 -20.89 8.94
N GLU A 177 5.75 -20.44 8.82
CA GLU A 177 4.63 -21.33 9.11
C GLU A 177 4.47 -22.39 8.01
N LEU A 178 4.68 -22.05 6.74
CA LEU A 178 4.67 -23.05 5.65
C LEU A 178 5.73 -24.14 5.88
N GLU A 179 6.96 -23.79 6.25
CA GLU A 179 8.05 -24.74 6.55
C GLU A 179 7.68 -25.62 7.75
N LYS A 180 7.23 -25.01 8.84
CA LYS A 180 6.83 -25.70 10.08
C LYS A 180 5.71 -26.73 9.88
N TYR A 181 4.81 -26.50 8.92
CA TYR A 181 3.74 -27.46 8.58
C TYR A 181 4.12 -28.42 7.44
N GLY A 182 5.39 -28.44 7.01
CA GLY A 182 5.89 -29.32 5.95
C GLY A 182 5.29 -29.02 4.58
N LEU A 183 4.86 -27.78 4.35
CA LEU A 183 4.29 -27.31 3.08
C LEU A 183 5.37 -26.83 2.11
N ILE A 184 6.59 -26.59 2.61
CA ILE A 184 7.81 -26.31 1.85
C ILE A 184 8.97 -27.07 2.48
N GLU A 185 9.99 -27.43 1.70
CA GLU A 185 11.16 -28.17 2.17
C GLU A 185 12.13 -27.27 2.97
N GLU A 186 12.73 -27.81 4.03
CA GLU A 186 13.90 -27.19 4.69
C GLU A 186 15.13 -27.40 3.79
N GLU A 187 15.86 -26.35 3.42
CA GLU A 187 17.19 -26.54 2.82
C GLU A 187 18.13 -27.11 3.91
N GLU A 188 18.58 -28.35 3.74
CA GLU A 188 19.70 -28.89 4.50
C GLU A 188 20.97 -28.11 4.10
N GLU A 189 21.50 -27.27 5.00
CA GLU A 189 22.84 -26.70 4.85
C GLU A 189 23.88 -27.84 4.93
N TRP A 190 24.47 -28.22 3.78
CA TRP A 190 25.60 -29.16 3.67
C TRP A 190 26.95 -28.48 3.92
#